data_AF-A0A1Q6XY20-F1
#
_entry.id   AF-A0A1Q6XY20-F1
#
_cell.length_a   1.000
_cell.length_b   1.000
_cell.length_c   1.000
_cell.angle_alpha   90.00
_cell.angle_beta   90.00
_cell.angle_gamma   90.00
#
_symmetry.space_group_name_H-M   'P 1'
#
loop_
_entity.id
_entity.type
_entity.pdbx_description
1 polymer ?
#
loop_
_entity_poly.entity_id
_entity_poly.type
_entity_poly.pdbx_seq_one_letter_code
_entity_poly.pdbx_strand_id
1 'polypeptide(L)'
;MAASLVLHGALNEDLFLEGSFSGEMFFIFAKVRPFLKELREKMQAPKLFGNVEKLINNSQKGRDILKTVEERIAARRKAMAEAAA
;
A
#
# COMPACT_ATOMS: atom_id res chain seq x y z
N MET A 1 -9.90 -3.82 7.52
CA MET A 1 -9.38 -2.60 6.86
C MET A 1 -10.40 -2.11 5.87
N ALA A 2 -10.64 -0.80 5.82
CA ALA A 2 -11.70 -0.17 5.02
C ALA A 2 -11.68 -0.53 3.51
N ALA A 3 -10.56 -1.03 2.99
CA ALA A 3 -10.48 -1.64 1.65
C ALA A 3 -11.54 -2.73 1.40
N SER A 4 -11.96 -3.50 2.42
CA SER A 4 -13.06 -4.48 2.24
C SER A 4 -14.39 -3.79 1.94
N LEU A 5 -14.65 -2.61 2.49
CA LEU A 5 -15.88 -1.87 2.25
C LEU A 5 -15.96 -1.37 0.80
N VAL A 6 -14.83 -0.91 0.26
CA VAL A 6 -14.71 -0.54 -1.17
C VAL A 6 -14.93 -1.76 -2.06
N LEU A 7 -14.24 -2.87 -1.78
CA LEU A 7 -14.35 -4.10 -2.57
C LEU A 7 -15.75 -4.73 -2.58
N HIS A 8 -16.59 -4.42 -1.58
CA HIS A 8 -17.99 -4.88 -1.52
C HIS A 8 -19.00 -3.78 -1.92
N GLY A 9 -18.53 -2.65 -2.47
CA GLY A 9 -19.38 -1.58 -2.98
C GLY A 9 -20.02 -0.69 -1.92
N ALA A 10 -19.64 -0.81 -0.65
CA ALA A 10 -20.15 0.03 0.43
C ALA A 10 -19.51 1.44 0.44
N LEU A 11 -18.32 1.59 -0.16
CA LEU A 11 -17.64 2.88 -0.33
C LEU A 11 -17.28 3.09 -1.80
N ASN A 12 -17.35 4.34 -2.26
CA ASN A 12 -16.89 4.72 -3.60
C ASN A 12 -15.36 4.58 -3.68
N GLU A 13 -14.87 3.84 -4.68
CA GLU A 13 -13.44 3.59 -4.87
C GLU A 13 -12.66 4.87 -5.15
N ASP A 14 -13.19 5.75 -6.01
CA ASP A 14 -12.46 6.95 -6.41
C ASP A 14 -12.19 7.90 -5.25
N LEU A 15 -13.20 8.12 -4.40
CA LEU A 15 -13.09 8.92 -3.17
C LEU A 15 -12.17 8.25 -2.16
N PHE A 16 -12.27 6.92 -2.02
CA PHE A 16 -11.41 6.18 -1.10
C PHE A 16 -9.93 6.28 -1.50
N LEU A 17 -9.64 6.22 -2.80
CA LEU A 17 -8.28 6.31 -3.35
C LEU A 17 -7.71 7.74 -3.38
N GLU A 18 -8.43 8.74 -2.86
CA GLU A 18 -7.85 10.06 -2.67
C GLU A 18 -6.68 10.03 -1.68
N GLY A 19 -5.59 10.71 -2.04
CA GLY A 19 -4.35 10.68 -1.25
C GLY A 19 -4.53 11.15 0.20
N SER A 20 -5.44 12.09 0.45
CA SER A 20 -5.75 12.60 1.79
C SER A 20 -6.51 11.58 2.66
N PHE A 21 -7.19 10.61 2.05
CA PHE A 21 -8.00 9.62 2.77
C PHE A 21 -7.22 8.32 3.00
N SER A 22 -6.62 7.76 1.95
CA SER A 22 -5.96 6.44 1.99
C SER A 22 -4.43 6.51 1.86
N GLY A 23 -3.82 7.68 1.95
CA GLY A 23 -2.37 7.85 1.80
C GLY A 23 -1.53 6.96 2.72
N GLU A 24 -1.95 6.78 3.99
CA GLU A 24 -1.25 5.91 4.93
C GLU A 24 -1.33 4.43 4.52
N MET A 25 -2.46 3.98 3.97
CA MET A 25 -2.61 2.62 3.46
C MET A 25 -1.58 2.34 2.37
N PHE A 26 -1.41 3.26 1.42
CA PHE A 26 -0.40 3.14 0.37
C PHE A 26 1.02 3.15 0.92
N PHE A 27 1.33 4.05 1.86
CA PHE A 27 2.65 4.16 2.46
C PHE A 27 3.08 2.90 3.22
N ILE A 28 2.18 2.34 4.04
CA ILE A 28 2.44 1.09 4.76
C ILE A 28 2.54 -0.08 3.79
N PHE A 29 1.63 -0.19 2.84
CA PHE A 29 1.65 -1.29 1.86
C PHE A 29 2.93 -1.27 1.03
N ALA A 30 3.37 -0.10 0.53
CA ALA A 30 4.61 0.04 -0.22
C ALA A 30 5.85 -0.42 0.57
N LYS A 31 5.87 -0.22 1.91
CA LYS A 31 6.96 -0.70 2.76
C LYS A 31 6.93 -2.20 2.98
N VAL A 32 5.74 -2.78 3.14
CA VAL A 32 5.57 -4.21 3.46
C VAL A 32 5.63 -5.09 2.22
N ARG A 33 5.14 -4.60 1.07
CA ARG A 33 5.05 -5.34 -0.20
C ARG A 33 6.32 -6.13 -0.57
N PRO A 34 7.56 -5.59 -0.44
CA PRO A 34 8.77 -6.33 -0.78
C PRO A 34 8.99 -7.63 0.00
N PHE A 35 8.47 -7.73 1.22
CA PHE A 35 8.62 -8.90 2.10
C PHE A 35 7.27 -9.49 2.54
N LEU A 36 6.17 -9.11 1.88
CA LEU A 36 4.81 -9.49 2.27
C LEU A 36 4.61 -11.01 2.27
N LYS A 37 5.23 -11.72 1.31
CA LYS A 37 5.19 -13.18 1.25
C LYS A 37 5.81 -13.82 2.50
N GLU A 38 7.04 -13.45 2.82
CA GLU A 38 7.75 -13.95 4.00
C GLU A 38 7.01 -13.57 5.29
N LEU A 39 6.45 -12.37 5.36
CA LEU A 39 5.66 -11.92 6.51
C LEU A 39 4.41 -12.79 6.71
N ARG A 40 3.67 -13.10 5.62
CA ARG A 40 2.50 -13.98 5.67
C ARG A 40 2.86 -15.38 6.17
N GLU A 41 4.01 -15.91 5.75
CA GLU A 41 4.53 -17.21 6.19
C GLU A 41 4.90 -17.20 7.68
N LYS A 42 5.73 -16.23 8.11
CA LYS A 42 6.18 -16.10 9.50
C LYS A 42 5.05 -15.88 10.49
N MET A 43 4.03 -15.11 10.09
CA MET A 43 2.87 -14.82 10.93
C MET A 43 1.76 -15.87 10.84
N GLN A 44 1.92 -16.92 10.01
CA GLN A 44 0.86 -17.89 9.70
C GLN A 44 -0.45 -17.21 9.27
N ALA A 45 -0.33 -16.09 8.55
CA ALA A 45 -1.43 -15.20 8.20
C ALA A 45 -1.52 -15.00 6.68
N PRO A 46 -1.97 -16.00 5.90
CA PRO A 46 -1.93 -15.98 4.43
C PRO A 46 -2.72 -14.83 3.80
N LYS A 47 -3.70 -14.27 4.52
CA LYS A 47 -4.56 -13.18 4.04
C LYS A 47 -4.12 -11.78 4.51
N LEU A 48 -2.97 -11.66 5.21
CA LEU A 48 -2.47 -10.37 5.69
C LEU A 48 -2.32 -9.40 4.50
N PHE A 49 -2.82 -8.17 4.63
CA PHE A 49 -2.94 -7.17 3.54
C PHE A 49 -3.75 -7.59 2.30
N GLY A 50 -4.42 -8.75 2.29
CA GLY A 50 -5.06 -9.28 1.07
C GLY A 50 -6.09 -8.33 0.42
N ASN A 51 -6.94 -7.67 1.21
CA ASN A 51 -7.89 -6.70 0.68
C ASN A 51 -7.23 -5.41 0.17
N VAL A 52 -6.12 -4.98 0.80
CA VAL A 52 -5.36 -3.81 0.37
C VAL A 52 -4.66 -4.10 -0.95
N GLU A 53 -3.96 -5.24 -1.03
CA GLU A 53 -3.32 -5.71 -2.25
C GLU A 53 -4.32 -5.86 -3.39
N LYS A 54 -5.49 -6.46 -3.13
CA LYS A 54 -6.56 -6.59 -4.12
C LYS A 54 -7.07 -5.24 -4.60
N LEU A 55 -7.41 -4.33 -3.68
CA LEU A 55 -7.92 -3.00 -4.03
C LEU A 55 -6.92 -2.21 -4.88
N ILE A 56 -5.64 -2.18 -4.48
CA ILE A 56 -4.60 -1.44 -5.21
C ILE A 56 -4.39 -2.01 -6.62
N ASN A 57 -4.44 -3.34 -6.77
CA ASN A 57 -4.22 -3.99 -8.05
C ASN A 57 -5.44 -3.95 -8.98
N ASN A 58 -6.65 -3.71 -8.45
CA ASN A 58 -7.90 -3.72 -9.22
C ASN A 58 -8.07 -2.51 -10.14
N SER A 59 -7.39 -1.38 -9.89
CA SER A 59 -7.51 -0.18 -10.73
C SER A 59 -6.17 0.40 -11.14
N GLN A 60 -6.16 1.09 -12.30
CA GLN A 60 -4.98 1.79 -12.80
C GLN A 60 -4.55 2.89 -11.82
N LYS A 61 -5.52 3.67 -11.32
CA LYS A 61 -5.32 4.71 -10.30
C LYS A 61 -4.59 4.17 -9.06
N GLY A 62 -5.03 3.03 -8.53
CA GLY A 62 -4.38 2.39 -7.37
C GLY A 62 -2.91 2.04 -7.64
N ARG A 63 -2.62 1.43 -8.79
CA ARG A 63 -1.24 1.08 -9.18
C ARG A 63 -0.34 2.30 -9.37
N ASP A 64 -0.87 3.37 -9.97
CA ASP A 64 -0.12 4.61 -10.21
C ASP A 64 0.24 5.31 -8.90
N ILE A 65 -0.72 5.41 -7.96
CA ILE A 65 -0.47 5.97 -6.63
C ILE A 65 0.59 5.14 -5.90
N LEU A 66 0.49 3.80 -5.93
CA LEU A 66 1.47 2.93 -5.28
C LEU A 66 2.88 3.19 -5.83
N LYS A 67 3.03 3.27 -7.16
CA LYS A 67 4.32 3.54 -7.81
C LYS A 67 4.92 4.87 -7.33
N THR A 68 4.13 5.94 -7.31
CA THR A 68 4.59 7.25 -6.80
C THR A 68 5.01 7.18 -5.33
N VAL A 69 4.30 6.43 -4.50
CA VAL A 69 4.64 6.25 -3.09
C VAL A 69 5.93 5.44 -2.91
N GLU A 70 6.13 4.39 -3.71
CA GLU A 70 7.37 3.59 -3.72
C GLU A 70 8.59 4.44 -4.10
N GLU A 71 8.47 5.28 -5.14
CA GLU A 71 9.52 6.23 -5.56
C GLU A 71 9.88 7.22 -4.43
N ARG A 72 8.87 7.79 -3.76
CA ARG A 72 9.08 8.71 -2.62
C ARG A 72 9.76 8.03 -1.44
N ILE A 73 9.39 6.78 -1.14
CA ILE A 73 10.04 6.00 -0.07
C ILE A 73 11.49 5.73 -0.42
N ALA A 74 11.80 5.35 -1.67
CA ALA A 74 13.16 5.11 -2.13
C ALA A 74 14.02 6.38 -2.02
N ALA A 75 13.50 7.51 -2.50
CA ALA A 75 14.18 8.80 -2.39
C ALA A 75 14.47 9.18 -0.92
N ARG A 76 13.49 8.99 -0.02
CA ARG A 76 13.67 9.28 1.41
C ARG A 76 14.69 8.35 2.07
N ARG A 77 14.71 7.06 1.72
CA ARG A 77 15.72 6.11 2.22
C ARG A 77 17.12 6.53 1.79
N LYS A 78 17.30 6.94 0.52
CA LYS A 78 18.58 7.44 0.01
C LYS A 78 19.05 8.67 0.79
N ALA A 79 18.19 9.68 0.93
CA ALA A 79 18.52 10.90 1.66
C ALA A 79 18.89 10.64 3.14
N MET A 80 18.18 9.72 3.82
CA MET A 80 18.52 9.35 5.20
C MET A 80 19.84 8.61 5.31
N ALA A 81 20.21 7.78 4.33
CA ALA A 81 21.49 7.09 4.30
C ALA A 81 22.66 8.08 4.08
N GLU A 82 22.47 9.05 3.19
CA GLU A 82 23.46 10.12 2.93
C GLU A 82 23.66 11.04 4.14
N ALA A 83 22.60 11.34 4.89
CA ALA A 83 22.69 12.17 6.10
C ALA A 83 23.29 11.45 7.32
N ALA A 84 23.39 10.12 7.28
CA ALA A 84 23.95 9.30 8.36
C ALA A 84 25.41 8.87 8.11
N ALA A 85 25.97 9.20 6.94
CA ALA A 85 27.35 8.95 6.53
C ALA A 85 28.23 10.18 6.83
#